data_AF-A0A7W0A065-F1
#
_entry.id   AF-A0A7W0A065-F1
#
_cell.length_a   1.000
_cell.length_b   1.000
_cell.length_c   1.000
_cell.angle_alpha   90.00
_cell.angle_beta   90.00
_cell.angle_gamma   90.00
#
_symmetry.space_group_name_H-M   'P 1'
#
loop_
_entity.id
_entity.type
_entity.pdbx_description
1 polymer ?
#
loop_
_entity_poly.entity_id
_entity_poly.type
_entity_poly.pdbx_seq_one_letter_code
_entity_poly.pdbx_strand_id
1 'polypeptide(L)'
;LRAGRLEKLAEFYNSPGFSDEHSVVYLARDLERCDTDLQGVEEEHMTVEHVAMSDLPGLIASGQITDAKTIIGLCLAREALA
;
A
#
# COMPACT_ATOMS: atom_id res chain seq x y z
N LEU A 1 5.51 11.80 2.52
CA LEU A 1 4.83 12.00 3.82
C LEU A 1 5.61 11.22 4.87
N ARG A 2 5.79 11.75 6.08
CA ARG A 2 6.39 11.05 7.22
C ARG A 2 5.28 10.56 8.14
N ALA A 3 5.32 9.30 8.55
CA ALA A 3 4.34 8.71 9.46
C ALA A 3 4.69 9.02 10.93
N GLY A 4 3.72 9.49 11.71
CA GLY A 4 3.84 9.59 13.17
C GLY A 4 3.52 8.27 13.88
N ARG A 5 2.70 7.41 13.27
CA ARG A 5 2.34 6.09 13.79
C ARG A 5 2.30 5.04 12.68
N LEU A 6 2.80 3.84 12.99
CA LEU A 6 2.72 2.66 12.14
C LEU A 6 1.99 1.54 12.89
N GLU A 7 0.96 0.98 12.27
CA GLU A 7 0.18 -0.14 12.81
C GLU A 7 0.30 -1.33 11.86
N LYS A 8 0.74 -2.49 12.36
CA LYS A 8 0.85 -3.70 11.51
C LYS A 8 -0.54 -4.18 11.13
N LEU A 9 -0.79 -4.36 9.83
CA LEU A 9 -2.06 -4.90 9.32
C LEU A 9 -1.97 -6.40 9.07
N ALA A 10 -0.93 -6.86 8.36
CA ALA A 10 -0.82 -8.25 7.94
C ALA A 10 0.61 -8.68 7.62
N GLU A 11 0.79 -10.00 7.58
CA GLU A 11 1.99 -10.70 7.10
C GLU A 11 1.52 -11.81 6.16
N PHE A 12 2.15 -11.94 5.00
CA PHE A 12 1.79 -12.97 4.01
C PHE A 12 2.94 -13.27 3.05
N TYR A 13 2.86 -14.44 2.42
CA TYR A 13 3.73 -14.80 1.31
C TYR A 13 3.05 -14.43 -0.01
N ASN A 14 3.74 -13.69 -0.88
CA ASN A 14 3.17 -13.20 -2.13
C ASN A 14 2.89 -14.35 -3.11
N SER A 15 3.76 -15.36 -3.12
CA SER A 15 3.71 -16.47 -4.08
C SER A 15 4.36 -17.73 -3.48
N PRO A 16 3.75 -18.36 -2.46
CA PRO A 16 4.37 -19.45 -1.69
C PRO A 16 4.68 -20.71 -2.52
N GLY A 17 4.11 -20.85 -3.71
CA GLY A 17 4.44 -21.92 -4.65
C GLY A 17 5.71 -21.68 -5.47
N PHE A 18 6.32 -20.51 -5.39
CA PHE A 18 7.47 -20.09 -6.21
C PHE A 18 8.56 -19.38 -5.41
N SER A 19 8.19 -18.56 -4.43
CA SER A 19 9.10 -17.71 -3.67
C SER A 19 8.80 -17.78 -2.17
N ASP A 20 9.85 -17.60 -1.37
CA ASP A 20 9.80 -17.40 0.07
C ASP A 20 9.68 -15.90 0.45
N GLU A 21 9.41 -15.02 -0.53
CA GLU A 21 9.13 -13.61 -0.29
C GLU A 21 8.00 -13.45 0.73
N HIS A 22 8.33 -12.79 1.83
CA HIS A 22 7.45 -12.55 2.95
C HIS A 22 7.22 -11.05 3.13
N SER A 23 5.99 -10.61 2.88
CA SER A 23 5.60 -9.21 2.98
C SER A 23 4.97 -8.92 4.34
N VAL A 24 5.35 -7.78 4.92
CA VAL A 24 4.70 -7.21 6.12
C VAL A 24 4.09 -5.88 5.74
N VAL A 25 2.80 -5.71 5.94
CA VAL A 25 2.06 -4.50 5.58
C VAL A 25 1.70 -3.70 6.83
N TYR A 26 1.96 -2.40 6.79
CA TYR A 26 1.67 -1.45 7.86
C TYR A 26 0.72 -0.34 7.37
N LEU A 27 -0.19 0.08 8.23
CA LEU A 27 -0.97 1.31 8.09
C LEU A 27 -0.19 2.47 8.71
N ALA A 28 0.12 3.47 7.89
CA ALA A 28 0.73 4.72 8.34
C ALA A 28 -0.34 5.76 8.68
N ARG A 29 -0.23 6.37 9.87
CA ARG A 29 -1.14 7.40 10.37
C ARG A 29 -0.36 8.60 10.90
N ASP A 30 -1.09 9.67 11.19
CA ASP A 30 -0.54 10.93 11.67
C ASP A 30 0.53 11.44 10.68
N LEU A 31 0.14 11.53 9.41
CA LEU A 31 1.04 11.82 8.30
C LEU A 31 1.39 13.32 8.23
N GLU A 32 2.68 13.62 8.18
CA GLU A 32 3.20 14.96 8.01
C GLU A 32 3.85 15.12 6.63
N ARG A 33 3.81 16.33 6.08
CA ARG A 33 4.60 16.65 4.88
C ARG A 33 6.08 16.60 5.23
N CYS A 34 6.85 16.02 4.32
CA CYS A 34 8.31 15.93 4.39
C CYS A 34 8.86 16.10 2.98
N ASP A 35 10.15 16.38 2.89
CA ASP A 35 10.84 16.37 1.61
C ASP A 35 10.78 14.97 0.98
N THR A 36 10.77 14.93 -0.34
CA THR A 36 10.83 13.68 -1.10
C THR A 36 12.28 13.22 -1.18
N ASP A 37 12.54 11.95 -0.92
CA ASP A 37 13.86 11.33 -0.95
C ASP A 37 13.82 10.08 -1.85
N LEU A 38 13.71 10.30 -3.18
CA LEU A 38 13.59 9.22 -4.17
C LEU A 38 14.92 8.48 -4.31
N GLN A 39 14.88 7.16 -4.22
CA GLN A 39 16.05 6.27 -4.29
C GLN A 39 16.12 5.57 -5.65
N GLY A 40 16.91 6.13 -6.57
CA GLY A 40 17.22 5.51 -7.85
C GLY A 40 16.15 5.68 -8.94
N VAL A 41 16.45 5.11 -10.11
CA VAL A 41 15.70 5.39 -11.35
C VAL A 41 14.25 4.94 -11.32
N GLU A 42 13.93 3.86 -10.59
CA GLU A 42 12.54 3.39 -10.47
C GLU A 42 11.68 4.42 -9.73
N GLU A 43 12.17 4.93 -8.60
CA GLU A 43 11.44 5.91 -7.79
C GLU A 43 11.37 7.29 -8.47
N GLU A 44 12.35 7.65 -9.32
CA GLU A 44 12.32 8.88 -10.14
C GLU A 44 11.11 8.96 -11.08
N HIS A 45 10.55 7.80 -11.49
CA HIS A 45 9.38 7.73 -12.37
C HIS A 45 8.07 7.51 -11.60
N MET A 46 8.11 7.40 -10.27
CA MET A 46 6.93 7.17 -9.45
C MET A 46 6.07 8.44 -9.31
N THR A 47 4.75 8.28 -9.33
CA THR A 47 3.79 9.34 -9.01
C THR A 47 3.08 9.05 -7.69
N VAL A 48 2.59 10.11 -7.02
CA VAL A 48 1.78 9.98 -5.82
C VAL A 48 0.32 10.16 -6.20
N GLU A 49 -0.46 9.09 -6.04
CA GLU A 49 -1.89 9.08 -6.33
C GLU A 49 -2.72 9.11 -5.04
N HIS A 50 -3.76 9.94 -5.03
CA HIS A 50 -4.73 10.01 -3.94
C HIS A 50 -6.05 9.39 -4.40
N VAL A 51 -6.48 8.36 -3.68
CA VAL A 51 -7.68 7.59 -4.02
C VAL A 51 -8.64 7.60 -2.83
N ALA A 52 -9.93 7.81 -3.08
CA ALA A 52 -10.94 7.67 -2.05
C ALA A 52 -11.20 6.18 -1.73
N MET A 53 -11.31 5.84 -0.45
CA MET A 53 -11.55 4.45 -0.03
C MET A 53 -12.86 3.85 -0.61
N SER A 54 -13.83 4.71 -0.95
CA SER A 54 -15.07 4.33 -1.63
C SER A 54 -14.85 3.79 -3.05
N ASP A 55 -13.80 4.22 -3.72
CA ASP A 55 -13.55 3.91 -5.13
C ASP A 55 -12.76 2.61 -5.30
N LEU A 56 -12.15 2.14 -4.20
CA LEU A 56 -11.28 0.97 -4.16
C LEU A 56 -11.91 -0.30 -4.78
N PRO A 57 -13.19 -0.67 -4.50
CA PRO A 57 -13.80 -1.84 -5.14
C PRO A 57 -13.82 -1.74 -6.67
N GLY A 58 -14.08 -0.54 -7.21
CA GLY A 58 -14.12 -0.31 -8.66
C GLY A 58 -12.73 -0.37 -9.31
N LEU A 59 -11.71 0.19 -8.65
CA LEU A 59 -10.33 0.15 -9.14
C LEU A 59 -9.75 -1.27 -9.17
N ILE A 60 -10.12 -2.10 -8.17
CA ILE A 60 -9.74 -3.51 -8.14
C ILE A 60 -10.49 -4.29 -9.22
N ALA A 61 -11.82 -4.16 -9.28
CA ALA A 61 -12.65 -4.91 -10.22
C ALA A 61 -12.35 -4.60 -11.70
N SER A 62 -11.96 -3.35 -12.00
CA SER A 62 -11.57 -2.93 -13.35
C SER A 62 -10.16 -3.39 -13.75
N GLY A 63 -9.35 -3.88 -12.81
CA GLY A 63 -7.96 -4.23 -13.04
C GLY A 63 -7.02 -3.03 -13.14
N GLN A 64 -7.42 -1.84 -12.70
CA GLN A 64 -6.49 -0.73 -12.52
C GLN A 64 -5.54 -0.96 -11.33
N ILE A 65 -6.01 -1.67 -10.30
CA ILE A 65 -5.17 -2.18 -9.20
C ILE A 65 -5.19 -3.70 -9.26
N THR A 66 -4.05 -4.30 -9.59
CA THR A 66 -3.88 -5.76 -9.73
C THR A 66 -2.84 -6.35 -8.79
N ASP A 67 -1.95 -5.51 -8.24
CA ASP A 67 -0.91 -5.96 -7.32
C ASP A 67 -1.50 -6.49 -6.00
N ALA A 68 -1.14 -7.73 -5.66
CA ALA A 68 -1.74 -8.46 -4.54
C ALA A 68 -1.49 -7.78 -3.19
N LYS A 69 -0.25 -7.31 -2.93
CA LYS A 69 0.08 -6.64 -1.66
C LYS A 69 -0.63 -5.31 -1.52
N THR A 70 -0.80 -4.57 -2.63
CA THR A 70 -1.61 -3.35 -2.67
C THR A 70 -3.08 -3.63 -2.36
N ILE A 71 -3.68 -4.66 -2.97
CA ILE A 71 -5.08 -5.05 -2.70
C ILE A 71 -5.27 -5.45 -1.24
N ILE A 72 -4.41 -6.31 -0.69
CA ILE A 72 -4.48 -6.76 0.70
C ILE A 72 -4.38 -5.56 1.65
N GLY A 73 -3.39 -4.69 1.45
CA GLY A 73 -3.17 -3.53 2.29
C GLY A 73 -4.33 -2.54 2.28
N LEU A 74 -4.87 -2.22 1.09
CA LEU A 74 -5.98 -1.27 0.96
C LEU A 74 -7.29 -1.82 1.52
N CYS A 75 -7.57 -3.12 1.35
CA CYS A 75 -8.76 -3.75 1.95
C CYS A 75 -8.71 -3.71 3.48
N LEU A 76 -7.59 -4.11 4.08
CA LEU A 76 -7.42 -4.10 5.54
C LEU A 76 -7.39 -2.67 6.09
N ALA A 77 -6.75 -1.73 5.39
CA ALA A 77 -6.76 -0.32 5.77
C ALA A 77 -8.18 0.26 5.76
N ARG A 78 -9.01 -0.09 4.77
CA ARG A 78 -10.42 0.35 4.72
C ARG A 78 -11.22 -0.16 5.92
N GLU A 79 -11.00 -1.40 6.35
CA GLU A 79 -11.65 -1.95 7.55
C GLU A 79 -11.15 -1.29 8.84
N ALA A 80 -9.85 -1.02 8.95
CA ALA A 80 -9.26 -0.38 10.13
C ALA A 80 -9.61 1.12 10.29
N LEU A 81 -10.11 1.75 9.22
CA LEU A 81 -10.48 3.17 9.18
C LEU A 81 -11.99 3.41 9.18
N ALA A 82 -12.81 2.36 9.09
CA ALA A 82 -14.26 2.43 9.21
C ALA A 82 -14.70 2.69 10.66
#